data_AF-A0A947BLP6-F1
#
_entry.id   AF-A0A947BLP6-F1
#
_cell.length_a   1.000
_cell.length_b   1.000
_cell.length_c   1.000
_cell.angle_alpha   90.00
_cell.angle_beta   90.00
_cell.angle_gamma   90.00
#
_symmetry.space_group_name_H-M   'P 1'
#
loop_
_entity.id
_entity.type
_entity.pdbx_description
1 polymer ?
#
loop_
_entity_poly.entity_id
_entity_poly.type
_entity_poly.pdbx_seq_one_letter_code
_entity_poly.pdbx_strand_id
1 'polypeptide(L)'
;MKTRDLLLYHGLPLLVVLFSFIWFAIVGDYEALKGEFGIIENMTVLFLVGAIGLCISSIISVKKLGSTGSLRAWLFMLLLGATYFALEEISYGQHMFGWGTAESWEALNNQGETNLHNVHALFDQLPRLL
;
A
#
# COMPACT_ATOMS: atom_id res chain seq x y z
N MET A 1 -8.23 13.93 26.03
CA MET A 1 -8.32 13.86 24.56
C MET A 1 -9.79 13.97 24.16
N LYS A 2 -10.16 14.67 23.09
CA LYS A 2 -11.59 14.72 22.67
C LYS A 2 -12.01 13.34 22.15
N THR A 3 -13.29 12.98 22.27
CA THR A 3 -13.80 11.67 21.82
C THR A 3 -13.45 11.36 20.36
N ARG A 4 -13.50 12.36 19.48
CA ARG A 4 -13.05 12.25 18.08
C ARG A 4 -11.58 11.81 17.97
N ASP A 5 -10.72 12.42 18.77
CA ASP A 5 -9.28 12.13 18.74
C ASP A 5 -9.02 10.71 19.30
N LEU A 6 -9.81 10.25 20.27
CA LEU A 6 -9.75 8.89 20.80
C LEU A 6 -10.14 7.84 19.73
N LEU A 7 -11.22 8.10 18.99
CA LEU A 7 -11.64 7.26 17.88
C LEU A 7 -10.61 7.25 16.75
N LEU A 8 -10.00 8.40 16.45
CA LEU A 8 -9.01 8.50 15.37
C LEU A 8 -7.71 7.78 15.73
N TYR A 9 -7.14 8.06 16.91
CA TYR A 9 -5.80 7.56 17.28
C TYR A 9 -5.80 6.13 17.81
N HIS A 10 -6.92 5.66 18.37
CA HIS A 10 -7.00 4.32 18.97
C HIS A 10 -8.07 3.47 18.32
N GLY A 11 -9.23 4.05 18.01
CA GLY A 11 -10.34 3.32 17.38
C GLY A 11 -10.00 2.83 15.97
N LEU A 12 -9.43 3.69 15.12
CA LEU A 12 -9.12 3.35 13.73
C LEU A 12 -8.05 2.25 13.62
N PRO A 13 -6.88 2.32 14.30
CA PRO A 13 -5.91 1.22 14.26
C PRO A 13 -6.50 -0.09 14.78
N LEU A 14 -7.27 -0.03 15.88
CA LEU A 14 -7.91 -1.21 16.45
C LEU A 14 -8.94 -1.82 15.49
N LEU A 15 -9.74 -0.98 14.82
CA LEU A 15 -10.71 -1.42 13.83
C LEU A 15 -10.03 -2.12 12.66
N VAL A 16 -8.93 -1.58 12.13
CA VAL A 16 -8.17 -2.19 11.03
C VAL A 16 -7.66 -3.58 11.42
N VAL A 17 -7.12 -3.72 12.64
CA VAL A 17 -6.64 -5.02 13.14
C VAL A 17 -7.81 -5.99 13.34
N LEU A 18 -8.88 -5.56 14.01
CA LEU A 18 -10.03 -6.42 14.30
C LEU A 18 -10.79 -6.83 13.03
N PHE A 19 -10.79 -5.99 12.00
CA PHE A 19 -11.45 -6.26 10.73
C PHE A 19 -10.97 -7.57 10.10
N SER A 20 -9.66 -7.84 10.08
CA SER A 20 -9.12 -9.09 9.52
C SER A 20 -9.62 -10.33 10.26
N PHE A 21 -9.72 -10.28 11.59
CA PHE A 21 -10.23 -11.38 12.41
C PHE A 21 -11.75 -11.56 12.25
N ILE A 22 -12.50 -10.45 12.19
CA ILE A 22 -13.94 -10.46 11.96
C ILE A 22 -14.26 -11.05 10.58
N TRP A 23 -13.54 -10.63 9.55
CA TRP A 23 -13.69 -11.17 8.20
C TRP A 23 -13.51 -12.69 8.20
N PHE A 24 -12.40 -13.16 8.76
CA PHE A 24 -12.11 -14.59 8.82
C PHE A 24 -13.20 -15.37 9.57
N ALA A 25 -13.69 -14.83 10.68
CA ALA A 25 -14.74 -15.46 11.47
C ALA A 25 -16.11 -15.55 10.76
N ILE A 26 -16.43 -14.60 9.86
CA ILE A 26 -17.72 -14.53 9.16
C ILE A 26 -17.68 -15.27 7.83
N VAL A 27 -16.65 -15.02 7.03
CA VAL A 27 -16.58 -15.48 5.63
C VAL A 27 -15.85 -16.83 5.53
N GLY A 28 -14.84 -17.05 6.36
CA GLY A 28 -14.05 -18.29 6.35
C GLY A 28 -13.21 -18.51 5.08
N ASP A 29 -13.17 -17.53 4.18
CA ASP A 29 -12.39 -17.60 2.94
C ASP A 29 -11.08 -16.83 3.10
N TYR A 30 -9.99 -17.59 3.26
CA TYR A 30 -8.65 -17.07 3.41
C TYR A 30 -8.08 -16.52 2.10
N GLU A 31 -8.44 -17.10 0.96
CA GLU A 31 -7.97 -16.64 -0.35
C GLU A 31 -8.64 -15.32 -0.72
N ALA A 32 -9.94 -15.16 -0.48
CA ALA A 32 -10.60 -13.87 -0.65
C ALA A 32 -10.04 -12.77 0.27
N LEU A 33 -9.45 -13.15 1.42
CA LEU A 33 -8.83 -12.20 2.34
C LEU A 33 -7.40 -11.82 1.91
N LYS A 34 -6.56 -12.81 1.57
CA LYS A 34 -5.09 -12.66 1.44
C LYS A 34 -4.50 -13.09 0.09
N GLY A 35 -5.29 -13.70 -0.79
CA GLY A 35 -4.85 -14.05 -2.13
C GLY A 35 -4.57 -12.81 -2.99
N GLU A 36 -4.06 -13.04 -4.19
CA GLU A 36 -3.94 -12.02 -5.25
C GLU A 36 -5.32 -11.38 -5.51
N PHE A 37 -5.39 -10.05 -5.50
CA PHE A 37 -6.64 -9.27 -5.50
C PHE A 37 -7.55 -9.50 -4.28
N GLY A 38 -7.00 -10.05 -3.20
CA GLY A 38 -7.70 -10.20 -1.93
C GLY A 38 -8.05 -8.86 -1.30
N ILE A 39 -8.85 -8.89 -0.25
CA ILE A 39 -9.27 -7.67 0.45
C ILE A 39 -8.08 -6.92 1.04
N ILE A 40 -7.09 -7.63 1.58
CA ILE A 40 -5.92 -6.99 2.20
C ILE A 40 -5.16 -6.15 1.16
N GLU A 41 -4.86 -6.73 -0.01
CA GLU A 41 -4.14 -6.04 -1.09
C GLU A 41 -4.89 -4.80 -1.57
N ASN A 42 -6.20 -4.93 -1.85
CA ASN A 42 -7.04 -3.80 -2.25
C ASN A 42 -7.12 -2.70 -1.18
N MET A 43 -7.18 -3.08 0.10
CA MET A 43 -7.16 -2.11 1.20
C MET A 43 -5.79 -1.45 1.34
N THR A 44 -4.70 -2.18 1.13
CA THR A 44 -3.33 -1.62 1.09
C THR A 44 -3.24 -0.53 0.03
N VAL A 45 -3.69 -0.81 -1.20
CA VAL A 45 -3.73 0.17 -2.29
C VAL A 45 -4.57 1.39 -1.91
N LEU A 46 -5.77 1.19 -1.34
CA LEU A 46 -6.63 2.29 -0.89
C LEU A 46 -5.96 3.19 0.15
N PHE A 47 -5.31 2.59 1.16
CA PHE A 47 -4.58 3.34 2.19
C PHE A 47 -3.37 4.07 1.61
N LEU A 48 -2.63 3.46 0.68
CA LEU A 48 -1.49 4.09 0.01
C LEU A 48 -1.92 5.28 -0.83
N VAL A 49 -3.02 5.17 -1.59
CA VAL A 49 -3.60 6.31 -2.34
C VAL A 49 -3.98 7.46 -1.41
N GLY A 50 -4.61 7.15 -0.27
CA GLY A 50 -4.89 8.14 0.77
C GLY A 50 -3.63 8.80 1.32
N ALA A 51 -2.60 8.01 1.63
CA ALA A 51 -1.31 8.49 2.13
C ALA A 51 -0.58 9.38 1.11
N ILE A 52 -0.61 9.03 -0.17
CA ILE A 52 -0.07 9.85 -1.28
C ILE A 52 -0.77 11.21 -1.31
N GLY A 53 -2.10 11.24 -1.27
CA GLY A 53 -2.88 12.48 -1.23
C GLY A 53 -2.54 13.37 -0.02
N LEU A 54 -2.40 12.76 1.16
CA LEU A 54 -1.97 13.46 2.38
C LEU A 54 -0.54 14.00 2.28
N CYS A 55 0.39 13.24 1.71
CA CYS A 55 1.77 13.68 1.48
C CYS A 55 1.82 14.88 0.53
N ILE A 56 1.09 14.82 -0.59
CA ILE A 56 1.00 15.94 -1.55
C ILE A 56 0.45 17.20 -0.86
N SER A 57 -0.68 17.06 -0.14
CA SER A 57 -1.28 18.16 0.62
C SER A 57 -0.32 18.75 1.65
N SER A 58 0.42 17.89 2.34
CA SER A 58 1.42 18.30 3.33
C SER A 58 2.58 19.06 2.68
N ILE A 59 3.12 18.57 1.55
CA ILE A 59 4.19 19.24 0.79
C ILE A 59 3.76 20.64 0.35
N ILE A 60 2.53 20.79 -0.15
CA ILE A 60 1.97 22.09 -0.57
C ILE A 60 1.84 23.02 0.65
N SER A 61 1.38 22.50 1.78
CA SER A 61 1.16 23.28 3.00
C SER A 61 2.47 23.75 3.63
N VAL A 62 3.48 22.89 3.76
CA VAL A 62 4.78 23.26 4.37
C VAL A 62 5.58 24.23 3.51
N LYS A 63 5.39 24.21 2.17
CA LYS A 63 5.96 25.23 1.27
C LYS A 63 5.42 26.63 1.60
N LYS A 64 4.14 26.75 1.94
CA LYS A 64 3.51 28.03 2.30
C LYS A 64 3.97 28.54 3.67
N LEU A 65 4.37 27.66 4.57
CA LEU A 65 4.73 27.97 5.96
C LEU A 65 6.23 28.23 6.17
N GLY A 66 7.06 28.26 5.11
CA GLY A 66 8.49 28.55 5.23
C GLY A 66 9.33 27.42 5.84
N SER A 67 8.89 26.16 5.69
CA SER A 67 9.56 24.98 6.26
C SER A 67 11.02 24.78 5.81
N THR A 68 11.79 24.09 6.65
CA THR A 68 13.17 23.64 6.35
C THR A 68 13.23 22.76 5.09
N GLY A 69 14.40 22.75 4.44
CA GLY A 69 14.67 21.88 3.29
C GLY A 69 14.53 20.39 3.64
N SER A 70 14.97 20.00 4.85
CA SER A 70 14.97 18.61 5.30
C SER A 70 13.56 18.03 5.46
N LEU A 71 12.60 18.77 6.02
CA LEU A 71 11.22 18.30 6.12
C LEU A 71 10.58 18.11 4.75
N ARG A 72 10.89 18.99 3.80
CA ARG A 72 10.40 18.87 2.41
C ARG A 72 11.00 17.64 1.73
N ALA A 73 12.31 17.40 1.90
CA ALA A 73 12.97 16.21 1.38
C ALA A 73 12.38 14.93 1.98
N TRP A 74 12.12 14.91 3.29
CA TRP A 74 11.49 13.79 3.98
C TRP A 74 10.09 13.48 3.42
N LEU A 75 9.22 14.50 3.31
CA LEU A 75 7.88 14.32 2.76
C LEU A 75 7.92 13.85 1.29
N PHE A 76 8.90 14.32 0.52
CA PHE A 76 9.08 13.88 -0.86
C PHE A 76 9.53 12.41 -0.94
N MET A 77 10.44 11.98 -0.06
CA MET A 77 10.82 10.56 0.02
C MET A 77 9.64 9.68 0.42
N LEU A 78 8.80 10.12 1.37
CA LEU A 78 7.57 9.39 1.73
C LEU A 78 6.59 9.30 0.55
N LEU A 79 6.43 10.38 -0.22
CA LEU A 79 5.60 10.37 -1.41
C LEU A 79 6.11 9.35 -2.44
N LEU A 80 7.42 9.36 -2.72
CA LEU A 80 8.04 8.40 -3.65
C LEU A 80 7.87 6.96 -3.16
N GLY A 81 8.15 6.68 -1.88
CA GLY A 81 8.00 5.36 -1.30
C GLY A 81 6.56 4.84 -1.35
N ALA A 82 5.59 5.67 -0.96
CA ALA A 82 4.18 5.30 -1.01
C ALA A 82 3.68 5.08 -2.45
N THR A 83 4.17 5.88 -3.41
CA THR A 83 3.81 5.74 -4.83
C THR A 83 4.41 4.48 -5.43
N TYR A 84 5.70 4.24 -5.17
CA TYR A 84 6.39 3.01 -5.57
C TYR A 84 5.65 1.78 -5.04
N PHE A 85 5.34 1.77 -3.74
CA PHE A 85 4.64 0.64 -3.14
C PHE A 85 3.23 0.45 -3.72
N ALA A 86 2.47 1.53 -3.94
CA ALA A 86 1.15 1.43 -4.55
C ALA A 86 1.21 0.87 -5.97
N LEU A 87 2.23 1.23 -6.75
CA LEU A 87 2.43 0.73 -8.10
C LEU A 87 2.82 -0.75 -8.12
N GLU A 88 3.67 -1.19 -7.19
CA GLU A 88 4.00 -2.62 -7.04
C GLU A 88 2.73 -3.44 -6.77
N GLU A 89 1.90 -3.01 -5.81
CA GLU A 89 0.65 -3.70 -5.42
C GLU A 89 -0.41 -3.75 -6.53
N ILE A 90 -0.38 -2.85 -7.53
CA ILE A 90 -1.32 -2.89 -8.67
C ILE A 90 -0.68 -3.37 -9.97
N SER A 91 0.53 -3.94 -9.89
CA SER A 91 1.27 -4.44 -11.06
C SER A 91 1.48 -3.34 -12.10
N TYR A 92 1.79 -2.13 -11.63
CA TYR A 92 1.92 -0.88 -12.38
C TYR A 92 0.67 -0.47 -13.20
N GLY A 93 -0.48 -1.12 -12.97
CA GLY A 93 -1.72 -0.93 -13.72
C GLY A 93 -1.96 -2.03 -14.77
N GLN A 94 -1.16 -3.10 -14.78
CA GLN A 94 -1.22 -4.15 -15.80
C GLN A 94 -2.63 -4.68 -16.01
N HIS A 95 -3.33 -4.97 -14.92
CA HIS A 95 -4.69 -5.50 -14.97
C HIS A 95 -5.73 -4.45 -15.39
N MET A 96 -5.47 -3.17 -15.12
CA MET A 96 -6.36 -2.07 -15.50
C MET A 96 -6.31 -1.77 -17.00
N PHE A 97 -5.12 -1.87 -17.60
CA PHE A 97 -4.89 -1.51 -19.00
C PHE A 97 -4.67 -2.73 -19.91
N GLY A 98 -4.57 -3.93 -19.34
CA GLY A 98 -4.62 -5.21 -20.05
C GLY A 98 -3.37 -5.55 -20.86
N TRP A 99 -2.18 -5.10 -20.47
CA TRP A 99 -0.96 -5.59 -21.11
C TRP A 99 -0.51 -6.93 -20.53
N GLY A 100 0.16 -7.73 -21.35
CA GLY A 100 0.76 -9.00 -20.93
C GLY A 100 2.16 -8.81 -20.35
N THR A 101 2.63 -9.81 -19.61
CA THR A 101 4.00 -9.85 -19.10
C THR A 101 4.96 -10.29 -20.20
N ALA A 102 6.11 -9.64 -20.30
CA ALA A 102 7.12 -10.00 -21.29
C ALA A 102 7.74 -11.37 -20.95
N GLU A 103 8.09 -12.18 -21.96
CA GLU A 103 8.70 -13.51 -21.76
C GLU A 103 9.95 -13.48 -20.87
N SER A 104 10.79 -12.44 -21.03
CA SER A 104 11.97 -12.23 -20.19
C SER A 104 11.64 -11.93 -18.72
N TRP A 105 10.44 -11.40 -18.46
CA TRP A 105 9.95 -11.07 -17.13
C TRP A 105 9.18 -12.24 -16.49
N GLU A 106 8.46 -13.04 -17.27
CA GLU A 106 7.80 -14.27 -16.79
C GLU A 106 8.80 -15.28 -16.19
N ALA A 107 10.03 -15.31 -16.73
CA ALA A 107 11.12 -16.13 -16.18
C ALA A 107 11.54 -15.72 -14.77
N LEU A 108 11.23 -14.48 -14.36
CA LEU A 108 11.59 -13.89 -13.07
C LEU A 108 10.37 -13.77 -12.15
N ASN A 109 9.20 -13.46 -12.71
CA ASN A 109 7.92 -13.29 -12.04
C ASN A 109 6.94 -14.33 -12.59
N ASN A 110 6.79 -15.44 -11.89
CA ASN A 110 5.94 -16.55 -12.32
C ASN A 110 4.44 -16.32 -12.04
N GLN A 111 4.07 -15.16 -11.49
CA GLN A 111 2.67 -14.76 -11.29
C GLN A 111 2.09 -14.07 -12.53
N GLY A 112 2.90 -13.89 -13.57
CA GLY A 112 2.46 -13.26 -14.81
C GLY A 112 2.23 -11.77 -14.64
N GLU A 113 2.97 -11.13 -13.73
CA GLU A 113 2.83 -9.70 -13.42
C GLU A 113 4.09 -8.88 -13.73
N THR A 114 3.92 -7.57 -13.92
CA THR A 114 4.99 -6.63 -14.30
C THR A 114 5.61 -5.92 -13.08
N ASN A 115 5.30 -6.37 -11.87
CA ASN A 115 5.88 -5.82 -10.65
C ASN A 115 7.23 -6.49 -10.30
N LEU A 116 8.00 -5.81 -9.47
CA LEU A 116 9.26 -6.30 -8.91
C LEU A 116 9.02 -7.12 -7.64
N HIS A 117 7.99 -6.80 -6.86
CA HIS A 117 7.75 -7.46 -5.58
C HIS A 117 7.56 -8.99 -5.74
N ASN A 118 7.07 -9.47 -6.88
CA ASN A 118 6.83 -10.90 -7.15
C ASN A 118 8.00 -11.60 -7.87
N VAL A 119 9.13 -10.90 -8.08
CA VAL A 119 10.31 -11.46 -8.77
C VAL A 119 11.18 -12.35 -7.87
N HIS A 120 11.24 -12.06 -6.57
CA HIS A 120 12.10 -12.81 -5.66
C HIS A 120 11.57 -12.75 -4.23
N ALA A 121 11.79 -13.81 -3.44
CA ALA A 121 11.41 -13.86 -2.03
C ALA A 121 11.98 -12.70 -1.18
N LEU A 122 13.07 -12.08 -1.65
CA LEU A 122 13.63 -10.88 -1.02
C LEU A 122 12.66 -9.68 -1.08
N PHE A 123 11.92 -9.55 -2.18
CA PHE A 123 10.99 -8.45 -2.40
C PHE A 123 9.57 -8.82 -2.00
N ASP A 124 9.19 -10.10 -2.07
CA ASP A 124 7.88 -10.59 -1.67
C ASP A 124 7.80 -10.93 -0.18
N GLN A 125 8.66 -11.83 0.29
CA GLN A 125 8.49 -12.47 1.61
C GLN A 125 9.18 -11.70 2.73
N LEU A 126 10.40 -11.22 2.50
CA LEU A 126 11.18 -10.54 3.55
C LEU A 126 10.46 -9.29 4.13
N PRO A 127 9.84 -8.42 3.32
CA PRO A 127 9.12 -7.26 3.86
C PRO A 127 7.91 -7.65 4.70
N ARG A 128 7.31 -8.83 4.45
CA ARG A 128 6.18 -9.36 5.23
C ARG A 128 6.61 -9.99 6.56
N LEU A 129 7.92 -10.22 6.77
CA LEU A 129 8.49 -10.83 7.98
C LEU A 129 8.91 -9.81 9.06
N LEU A 130 8.94 -8.51 8.73
CA LEU A 130 9.36 -7.41 9.62
C LEU A 130 8.16 -6.65 10.16
#